data_AF-A0A6P3X4S9-F1
#
_entry.id   AF-A0A6P3X4S9-F1
#
_cell.length_a   1.000
_cell.length_b   1.000
_cell.length_c   1.000
_cell.angle_alpha   90.00
_cell.angle_beta   90.00
_cell.angle_gamma   90.00
#
_symmetry.space_group_name_H-M   'P 1'
#
loop_
_entity.id
_entity.type
_entity.pdbx_description
1 polymer ?
#
loop_
_entity_poly.entity_id
_entity_poly.type
_entity_poly.pdbx_seq_one_letter_code
_entity_poly.pdbx_strand_id
1 'polypeptide(L)'
;MSQAFEVGRGRMESLDRTFDTFGTAGTMDGTATWLTHLAENATSSTLVDEEMSRFPKPLRTFAAVVAIIIMIIGLAGNLLTIIALCKYPKVRNVAAAFIISLCLADFVFCLLVLPFDSIRFINASWANVDFLCVLVPFLRYGNVGVSLLSVAAITINRYIMIAHHAIYGRVYKKYWIAAMIIFCWVFSYGMQIPTLLKVWGKFDYDPNLETCSIVKDSYGRTSKTFLFVMGFLIPCVVIVGCYAKIFWVVHKSESRMRKHAGPTIKSPHTPGRDIKEIKQKRSEWRITKMVLVIFLSFLACYLPITIVKVADPEVRYPACHVLGYLLLYFASCVNPIIYVIMNKQYRQAYAGAIGCSWVRVSLTPYGSSAPGGGLQVQQDFAQGNFEHRHVVTLTKL
;
A
#
# COMPACT_ATOMS: atom_id res chain seq x y z
N MET A 1 3.52 -37.53 -35.68
CA MET A 1 4.79 -37.86 -34.99
C MET A 1 5.78 -38.58 -35.91
N SER A 2 5.92 -38.15 -37.18
CA SER A 2 6.89 -38.75 -38.12
C SER A 2 7.51 -37.77 -39.13
N GLN A 3 7.45 -36.46 -38.86
CA GLN A 3 8.10 -35.41 -39.68
C GLN A 3 9.08 -34.53 -38.89
N ALA A 4 9.29 -34.83 -37.60
CA ALA A 4 10.22 -34.10 -36.74
C ALA A 4 11.61 -34.76 -36.64
N PHE A 5 11.83 -35.92 -37.26
CA PHE A 5 13.06 -36.71 -37.10
C PHE A 5 14.07 -36.56 -38.26
N GLU A 6 13.69 -35.95 -39.39
CA GLU A 6 14.62 -35.71 -40.53
C GLU A 6 15.29 -34.34 -40.51
N VAL A 7 14.72 -33.34 -39.82
CA VAL A 7 15.32 -31.99 -39.70
C VAL A 7 16.54 -31.98 -38.76
N GLY A 8 16.65 -32.98 -37.87
CA GLY A 8 17.78 -33.11 -36.94
C GLY A 8 19.05 -33.71 -37.55
N ARG A 9 18.96 -34.44 -38.66
CA ARG A 9 20.11 -35.13 -39.27
C ARG A 9 20.93 -34.21 -40.21
N GLY A 10 20.29 -33.27 -40.89
CA GLY A 10 20.97 -32.31 -41.77
C GLY A 10 21.77 -31.21 -41.05
N ARG A 11 21.50 -30.97 -39.75
CA ARG A 11 22.18 -29.92 -38.96
C ARG A 11 23.48 -30.41 -38.31
N MET A 12 23.71 -31.72 -38.25
CA MET A 12 24.92 -32.31 -37.67
C MET A 12 26.05 -32.47 -38.70
N GLU A 13 25.71 -32.64 -39.99
CA GLU A 13 26.70 -32.67 -41.09
C GLU A 13 27.26 -31.29 -41.45
N SER A 14 26.58 -30.18 -41.12
CA SER A 14 27.10 -28.83 -41.38
C SER A 14 28.10 -28.35 -40.31
N LEU A 15 28.06 -28.94 -39.11
CA LEU A 15 28.98 -28.60 -38.02
C LEU A 15 30.36 -29.25 -38.21
N ASP A 16 30.42 -30.43 -38.81
CA ASP A 16 31.68 -31.16 -39.06
C ASP A 16 32.53 -30.49 -40.16
N ARG A 17 31.91 -29.96 -41.21
CA ARG A 17 32.65 -29.23 -42.28
C ARG A 17 33.29 -27.93 -41.83
N THR A 18 32.88 -27.38 -40.68
CA THR A 18 33.42 -26.11 -40.18
C THR A 18 34.69 -26.34 -39.33
N PHE A 19 34.94 -27.57 -38.89
CA PHE A 19 36.10 -27.90 -38.03
C PHE A 19 37.34 -28.34 -38.82
N ASP A 20 37.19 -28.82 -40.06
CA ASP A 20 38.30 -29.36 -40.86
C ASP A 20 39.09 -28.32 -41.67
N THR A 21 38.73 -27.04 -41.62
CA THR A 21 39.48 -25.97 -42.33
C THR A 21 40.55 -25.29 -41.45
N PHE A 22 40.81 -25.82 -40.25
CA PHE A 22 41.75 -25.23 -39.27
C PHE A 22 43.15 -25.88 -39.29
N GLY A 23 43.69 -26.13 -40.48
CA GLY A 23 44.97 -26.77 -40.63
C GLY A 23 45.70 -26.34 -41.88
N THR A 24 46.20 -25.10 -41.92
CA THR A 24 47.57 -24.71 -42.36
C THR A 24 47.65 -23.22 -42.70
N ALA A 25 48.76 -22.61 -42.24
CA ALA A 25 49.37 -21.34 -42.67
C ALA A 25 48.79 -20.00 -42.16
N GLY A 26 49.65 -19.24 -41.46
CA GLY A 26 49.70 -17.77 -41.60
C GLY A 26 49.28 -16.95 -40.38
N THR A 27 50.25 -16.61 -39.52
CA THR A 27 50.44 -15.34 -38.78
C THR A 27 49.24 -14.41 -38.51
N MET A 28 48.96 -14.21 -37.21
CA MET A 28 48.40 -13.02 -36.55
C MET A 28 47.26 -12.25 -37.26
N ASP A 29 46.00 -12.51 -36.85
CA ASP A 29 44.92 -11.49 -36.74
C ASP A 29 43.57 -12.06 -36.18
N GLY A 30 43.64 -13.07 -35.30
CA GLY A 30 42.44 -13.77 -34.81
C GLY A 30 41.63 -13.02 -33.74
N THR A 31 42.26 -12.20 -32.89
CA THR A 31 41.55 -11.59 -31.74
C THR A 31 40.66 -10.40 -32.13
N ALA A 32 40.97 -9.70 -33.22
CA ALA A 32 40.17 -8.56 -33.69
C ALA A 32 38.86 -8.98 -34.39
N THR A 33 38.86 -10.13 -35.07
CA THR A 33 37.70 -10.67 -35.81
C THR A 33 36.63 -11.25 -34.89
N TRP A 34 37.01 -11.93 -33.79
CA TRP A 34 36.02 -12.40 -32.81
C TRP A 34 35.39 -11.26 -32.00
N LEU A 35 36.17 -10.22 -31.67
CA LEU A 35 35.66 -9.04 -30.97
C LEU A 35 34.71 -8.21 -31.83
N THR A 36 34.99 -8.08 -33.13
CA THR A 36 34.11 -7.39 -34.08
C THR A 36 32.83 -8.17 -34.32
N HIS A 37 32.87 -9.50 -34.43
CA HIS A 37 31.65 -10.32 -34.53
C HIS A 37 30.83 -10.36 -33.23
N LEU A 38 31.46 -10.39 -32.06
CA LEU A 38 30.75 -10.25 -30.77
C LEU A 38 30.16 -8.84 -30.63
N ALA A 39 30.87 -7.81 -31.06
CA ALA A 39 30.35 -6.44 -31.10
C ALA A 39 29.20 -6.33 -32.10
N GLU A 40 29.28 -6.88 -33.31
CA GLU A 40 28.18 -6.88 -34.29
C GLU A 40 26.97 -7.67 -33.80
N ASN A 41 27.14 -8.82 -33.14
CA ASN A 41 26.02 -9.56 -32.55
C ASN A 41 25.41 -8.84 -31.34
N ALA A 42 26.22 -8.21 -30.49
CA ALA A 42 25.74 -7.39 -29.37
C ALA A 42 25.04 -6.11 -29.86
N THR A 43 25.53 -5.51 -30.94
CA THR A 43 24.93 -4.34 -31.57
C THR A 43 23.64 -4.74 -32.31
N SER A 44 23.61 -5.87 -33.00
CA SER A 44 22.41 -6.38 -33.69
C SER A 44 21.31 -6.79 -32.71
N SER A 45 21.64 -7.43 -31.58
CA SER A 45 20.67 -7.75 -30.52
C SER A 45 20.14 -6.49 -29.83
N THR A 46 20.99 -5.48 -29.59
CA THR A 46 20.55 -4.21 -28.98
C THR A 46 19.78 -3.28 -29.92
N LEU A 47 20.00 -3.37 -31.24
CA LEU A 47 19.26 -2.63 -32.28
C LEU A 47 17.89 -3.28 -32.56
N VAL A 48 17.80 -4.60 -32.60
CA VAL A 48 16.52 -5.33 -32.78
C VAL A 48 15.60 -5.14 -31.57
N ASP A 49 16.15 -5.10 -30.35
CA ASP A 49 15.39 -4.74 -29.13
C ASP A 49 14.98 -3.24 -29.09
N GLU A 50 15.64 -2.37 -29.87
CA GLU A 50 15.36 -0.93 -29.95
C GLU A 50 14.23 -0.59 -30.91
N GLU A 51 14.10 -1.32 -32.03
CA GLU A 51 13.03 -1.09 -33.01
C GLU A 51 11.66 -1.66 -32.60
N MET A 52 11.60 -2.61 -31.66
CA MET A 52 10.35 -3.34 -31.37
C MET A 52 9.55 -2.81 -30.16
N SER A 53 10.09 -1.89 -29.35
CA SER A 53 9.40 -1.32 -28.18
C SER A 53 8.71 0.02 -28.49
N ARG A 54 7.42 0.14 -28.14
CA ARG A 54 6.64 1.39 -28.19
C ARG A 54 7.12 2.44 -27.18
N PHE A 55 7.99 2.07 -26.24
CA PHE A 55 8.50 2.96 -25.20
C PHE A 55 9.97 3.33 -25.45
N PRO A 56 10.31 4.63 -25.60
CA PRO A 56 11.69 5.07 -25.82
C PRO A 56 12.65 4.62 -24.70
N LYS A 57 13.86 4.16 -25.06
CA LYS A 57 14.89 3.72 -24.08
C LYS A 57 15.15 4.73 -22.96
N PRO A 58 15.32 6.05 -23.21
CA PRO A 58 15.56 7.03 -22.14
C PRO A 58 14.41 7.10 -21.13
N LEU A 59 13.17 7.01 -21.61
CA LEU A 59 11.97 7.04 -20.77
C LEU A 59 11.87 5.78 -19.91
N ARG A 60 12.20 4.62 -20.47
CA ARG A 60 12.25 3.35 -19.74
C ARG A 60 13.33 3.36 -18.66
N THR A 61 14.55 3.81 -18.98
CA THR A 61 15.65 3.93 -18.00
C THR A 61 15.27 4.87 -16.86
N PHE A 62 14.68 6.02 -17.17
CA PHE A 62 14.14 6.94 -16.17
C PHE A 62 13.10 6.25 -15.28
N ALA A 63 12.14 5.53 -15.87
CA ALA A 63 11.11 4.83 -15.13
C ALA A 63 11.68 3.74 -14.21
N ALA A 64 12.67 2.97 -14.66
CA ALA A 64 13.35 1.95 -13.87
C ALA A 64 14.02 2.56 -12.62
N VAL A 65 14.78 3.65 -12.80
CA VAL A 65 15.47 4.33 -11.70
C VAL A 65 14.47 4.85 -10.67
N VAL A 66 13.40 5.52 -11.12
CA VAL A 66 12.35 6.04 -10.22
C VAL A 66 11.63 4.89 -9.50
N ALA A 67 11.29 3.81 -10.19
CA ALA A 67 10.64 2.64 -9.60
C ALA A 67 11.51 1.97 -8.52
N ILE A 68 12.82 1.87 -8.73
CA ILE A 68 13.76 1.34 -7.74
C ILE A 68 13.83 2.25 -6.50
N ILE A 69 13.87 3.57 -6.70
CA ILE A 69 13.84 4.52 -5.58
C ILE A 69 12.53 4.37 -4.77
N ILE A 70 11.38 4.30 -5.47
CA ILE A 70 10.07 4.07 -4.84
C ILE A 70 10.06 2.75 -4.05
N MET A 71 10.63 1.69 -4.61
CA MET A 71 10.74 0.38 -3.97
C MET A 71 11.52 0.46 -2.65
N ILE A 72 12.69 1.11 -2.64
CA ILE A 72 13.51 1.25 -1.43
C ILE A 72 12.76 2.04 -0.35
N ILE A 73 12.17 3.19 -0.72
CA ILE A 73 11.40 4.04 0.19
C ILE A 73 10.17 3.27 0.72
N GLY A 74 9.47 2.56 -0.15
CA GLY A 74 8.28 1.78 0.18
C GLY A 74 8.58 0.62 1.12
N LEU A 75 9.64 -0.16 0.87
CA LEU A 75 10.05 -1.24 1.77
C LEU A 75 10.43 -0.70 3.16
N ALA A 76 11.29 0.31 3.22
CA ALA A 76 11.76 0.89 4.48
C ALA A 76 10.62 1.57 5.26
N GLY A 77 9.83 2.42 4.59
CA GLY A 77 8.78 3.22 5.20
C GLY A 77 7.61 2.38 5.71
N ASN A 78 7.16 1.38 4.95
CA ASN A 78 6.07 0.51 5.39
C ASN A 78 6.51 -0.42 6.52
N LEU A 79 7.72 -1.01 6.43
CA LEU A 79 8.26 -1.83 7.51
C LEU A 79 8.41 -1.03 8.82
N LEU A 80 8.98 0.17 8.72
CA LEU A 80 9.10 1.08 9.86
C LEU A 80 7.72 1.41 10.47
N THR A 81 6.70 1.65 9.65
CA THR A 81 5.33 1.93 10.11
C THR A 81 4.72 0.74 10.84
N ILE A 82 4.88 -0.47 10.30
CA ILE A 82 4.43 -1.70 10.95
C ILE A 82 5.10 -1.84 12.32
N ILE A 83 6.43 -1.71 12.39
CA ILE A 83 7.19 -1.83 13.65
C ILE A 83 6.75 -0.76 14.67
N ALA A 84 6.64 0.50 14.24
CA ALA A 84 6.30 1.61 15.12
C ALA A 84 4.89 1.46 15.72
N LEU A 85 3.89 1.08 14.91
CA LEU A 85 2.51 0.91 15.36
C LEU A 85 2.32 -0.34 16.23
N CYS A 86 3.10 -1.41 15.99
CA CYS A 86 3.10 -2.60 16.84
C CYS A 86 3.77 -2.36 18.20
N LYS A 87 4.91 -1.65 18.23
CA LYS A 87 5.70 -1.44 19.46
C LYS A 87 5.15 -0.34 20.35
N TYR A 88 4.55 0.72 19.80
CA TYR A 88 4.19 1.91 20.58
C TYR A 88 2.73 1.84 21.09
N PRO A 89 2.48 1.62 22.39
CA PRO A 89 1.12 1.34 22.88
C PRO A 89 0.16 2.53 22.73
N LYS A 90 0.67 3.77 22.78
CA LYS A 90 -0.16 4.98 22.75
C LYS A 90 -0.83 5.23 21.39
N VAL A 91 -0.34 4.61 20.31
CA VAL A 91 -0.94 4.72 18.97
C VAL A 91 -1.82 3.52 18.61
N ARG A 92 -1.84 2.49 19.47
CA ARG A 92 -2.60 1.26 19.23
C ARG A 92 -4.09 1.51 19.40
N ASN A 93 -4.80 1.61 18.29
CA ASN A 93 -6.24 1.72 18.21
C ASN A 93 -6.78 0.92 17.03
N VAL A 94 -8.11 0.88 16.86
CA VAL A 94 -8.77 0.12 15.80
C VAL A 94 -8.29 0.53 14.41
N ALA A 95 -8.14 1.83 14.15
CA ALA A 95 -7.63 2.29 12.86
C ALA A 95 -6.17 1.92 12.63
N ALA A 96 -5.35 1.87 13.69
CA ALA A 96 -3.96 1.43 13.58
C ALA A 96 -3.86 -0.02 13.07
N ALA A 97 -4.81 -0.90 13.43
CA ALA A 97 -4.84 -2.26 12.89
C ALA A 97 -5.08 -2.28 11.36
N PHE A 98 -6.02 -1.48 10.86
CA PHE A 98 -6.23 -1.35 9.41
C PHE A 98 -5.06 -0.65 8.69
N ILE A 99 -4.39 0.31 9.35
CA ILE A 99 -3.18 0.95 8.82
C ILE A 99 -2.03 -0.05 8.73
N ILE A 100 -1.86 -0.95 9.71
CA ILE A 100 -0.88 -2.03 9.64
C ILE A 100 -1.20 -2.96 8.46
N SER A 101 -2.47 -3.32 8.25
CA SER A 101 -2.88 -4.11 7.08
C SER A 101 -2.57 -3.40 5.76
N LEU A 102 -2.82 -2.10 5.68
CA LEU A 102 -2.49 -1.27 4.52
C LEU A 102 -0.97 -1.28 4.25
N CYS A 103 -0.14 -1.03 5.27
CA CYS A 103 1.31 -1.09 5.13
C CYS A 103 1.83 -2.49 4.77
N LEU A 104 1.15 -3.55 5.22
CA LEU A 104 1.50 -4.92 4.83
C LEU A 104 1.25 -5.16 3.34
N ALA A 105 0.10 -4.72 2.82
CA ALA A 105 -0.20 -4.81 1.38
C ALA A 105 0.79 -4.01 0.53
N ASP A 106 1.10 -2.78 0.94
CA ASP A 106 2.06 -1.93 0.25
C ASP A 106 3.49 -2.48 0.32
N PHE A 107 3.88 -3.09 1.46
CA PHE A 107 5.17 -3.77 1.61
C PHE A 107 5.28 -4.99 0.68
N VAL A 108 4.24 -5.84 0.64
CA VAL A 108 4.18 -7.00 -0.27
C VAL A 108 4.25 -6.55 -1.73
N PHE A 109 3.56 -5.46 -2.09
CA PHE A 109 3.65 -4.86 -3.42
C PHE A 109 5.08 -4.42 -3.75
N CYS A 110 5.75 -3.71 -2.84
CA CYS A 110 7.13 -3.28 -3.04
C CYS A 110 8.10 -4.46 -3.14
N LEU A 111 7.87 -5.52 -2.37
CA LEU A 111 8.76 -6.68 -2.32
C LEU A 111 8.60 -7.61 -3.53
N LEU A 112 7.37 -7.82 -4.00
CA LEU A 112 7.05 -8.88 -4.97
C LEU A 112 6.58 -8.38 -6.33
N VAL A 113 6.20 -7.10 -6.47
CA VAL A 113 5.71 -6.54 -7.75
C VAL A 113 6.73 -5.59 -8.34
N LEU A 114 7.22 -4.62 -7.55
CA LEU A 114 8.14 -3.59 -8.04
C LEU A 114 9.48 -4.09 -8.61
N PRO A 115 10.10 -5.19 -8.11
CA PRO A 115 11.32 -5.71 -8.73
C PRO A 115 11.09 -6.16 -10.16
N PHE A 116 10.02 -6.92 -10.41
CA PHE A 116 9.67 -7.37 -11.76
C PHE A 116 9.27 -6.18 -12.63
N ASP A 117 8.46 -5.25 -12.12
CA ASP A 117 8.11 -4.04 -12.86
C ASP A 117 9.33 -3.17 -13.21
N SER A 118 10.38 -3.18 -12.38
CA SER A 118 11.65 -2.49 -12.68
C SER A 118 12.47 -3.24 -13.74
N ILE A 119 12.62 -4.57 -13.62
CA ILE A 119 13.29 -5.42 -14.63
C ILE A 119 12.64 -5.25 -15.99
N ARG A 120 11.31 -5.09 -16.01
CA ARG A 120 10.52 -4.85 -17.22
C ARG A 120 11.03 -3.62 -17.98
N PHE A 121 11.23 -2.50 -17.29
CA PHE A 121 11.69 -1.27 -17.93
C PHE A 121 13.11 -1.43 -18.49
N ILE A 122 13.96 -2.20 -17.81
CA ILE A 122 15.35 -2.40 -18.24
C ILE A 122 15.41 -3.30 -19.48
N ASN A 123 14.96 -4.56 -19.40
CA ASN A 123 15.19 -5.55 -20.48
C ASN A 123 13.94 -6.37 -20.88
N ALA A 124 12.74 -6.00 -20.44
CA ALA A 124 11.47 -6.72 -20.73
C ALA A 124 11.45 -8.25 -20.45
N SER A 125 12.45 -8.79 -19.74
CA SER A 125 12.81 -10.22 -19.85
C SER A 125 11.92 -11.21 -19.11
N TRP A 126 11.16 -10.78 -18.09
CA TRP A 126 10.36 -11.71 -17.28
C TRP A 126 8.99 -12.03 -17.88
N ALA A 127 8.52 -11.26 -18.86
CA ALA A 127 7.21 -11.46 -19.47
C ALA A 127 7.09 -12.82 -20.19
N ASN A 128 8.21 -13.38 -20.63
CA ASN A 128 8.29 -14.68 -21.29
C ASN A 128 8.14 -15.86 -20.32
N VAL A 129 8.14 -15.60 -19.00
CA VAL A 129 7.94 -16.63 -17.98
C VAL A 129 6.47 -16.67 -17.61
N ASP A 130 5.74 -17.64 -18.16
CA ASP A 130 4.28 -17.80 -17.97
C ASP A 130 3.83 -17.67 -16.51
N PHE A 131 4.55 -18.30 -15.59
CA PHE A 131 4.23 -18.25 -14.16
C PHE A 131 4.29 -16.82 -13.60
N LEU A 132 5.34 -16.06 -13.92
CA LEU A 132 5.50 -14.66 -13.48
C LEU A 132 4.47 -13.75 -14.16
N CYS A 133 4.14 -14.05 -15.42
CA CYS A 133 3.12 -13.33 -16.17
C CYS A 133 1.70 -13.51 -15.60
N VAL A 134 1.48 -14.55 -14.79
CA VAL A 134 0.26 -14.73 -13.99
C VAL A 134 0.41 -14.14 -12.59
N LEU A 135 1.50 -14.45 -11.89
CA LEU A 135 1.71 -14.10 -10.49
C LEU A 135 1.82 -12.58 -10.26
N VAL A 136 2.63 -11.88 -11.06
CA VAL A 136 2.89 -10.45 -10.88
C VAL A 136 1.61 -9.61 -11.03
N PRO A 137 0.80 -9.73 -12.10
CA PRO A 137 -0.46 -8.99 -12.19
C PRO A 137 -1.45 -9.42 -11.11
N PHE A 138 -1.53 -10.70 -10.74
CA PHE A 138 -2.40 -11.16 -9.65
C PHE A 138 -2.06 -10.48 -8.31
N LEU A 139 -0.77 -10.41 -7.96
CA LEU A 139 -0.30 -9.66 -6.78
C LEU A 139 -0.53 -8.15 -6.92
N ARG A 140 -0.31 -7.58 -8.12
CA ARG A 140 -0.50 -6.14 -8.38
C ARG A 140 -1.95 -5.73 -8.13
N TYR A 141 -2.91 -6.38 -8.79
CA TYR A 141 -4.33 -6.03 -8.65
C TYR A 141 -4.87 -6.41 -7.26
N GLY A 142 -4.41 -7.52 -6.70
CA GLY A 142 -4.77 -7.96 -5.34
C GLY A 142 -4.36 -6.97 -4.27
N ASN A 143 -3.10 -6.54 -4.26
CA ASN A 143 -2.62 -5.57 -3.27
C ASN A 143 -3.29 -4.21 -3.43
N VAL A 144 -3.49 -3.71 -4.67
CA VAL A 144 -4.25 -2.47 -4.91
C VAL A 144 -5.65 -2.54 -4.29
N GLY A 145 -6.36 -3.65 -4.50
CA GLY A 145 -7.69 -3.84 -3.91
C GLY A 145 -7.66 -3.93 -2.39
N VAL A 146 -6.68 -4.63 -1.79
CA VAL A 146 -6.51 -4.69 -0.33
C VAL A 146 -6.23 -3.30 0.24
N SER A 147 -5.37 -2.51 -0.40
CA SER A 147 -5.05 -1.16 0.05
C SER A 147 -6.29 -0.27 0.04
N LEU A 148 -7.09 -0.29 -1.03
CA LEU A 148 -8.31 0.52 -1.11
C LEU A 148 -9.40 0.07 -0.11
N LEU A 149 -9.61 -1.25 0.05
CA LEU A 149 -10.55 -1.77 1.05
C LEU A 149 -10.10 -1.44 2.48
N SER A 150 -8.79 -1.42 2.74
CA SER A 150 -8.23 -0.98 4.02
C SER A 150 -8.51 0.51 4.28
N VAL A 151 -8.35 1.37 3.26
CA VAL A 151 -8.73 2.79 3.35
C VAL A 151 -10.24 2.96 3.59
N ALA A 152 -11.08 2.15 2.93
CA ALA A 152 -12.51 2.12 3.17
C ALA A 152 -12.83 1.71 4.62
N ALA A 153 -12.20 0.65 5.13
CA ALA A 153 -12.38 0.20 6.51
C ALA A 153 -11.95 1.25 7.54
N ILE A 154 -10.83 1.95 7.31
CA ILE A 154 -10.39 3.08 8.15
C ILE A 154 -11.44 4.19 8.13
N THR A 155 -11.97 4.53 6.96
CA THR A 155 -12.99 5.58 6.80
C THR A 155 -14.30 5.22 7.51
N ILE A 156 -14.79 3.99 7.34
CA ILE A 156 -15.98 3.48 8.03
C ILE A 156 -15.77 3.51 9.54
N ASN A 157 -14.59 3.11 10.03
CA ASN A 157 -14.25 3.19 11.44
C ASN A 157 -14.35 4.62 11.98
N ARG A 158 -13.88 5.62 11.21
CA ARG A 158 -14.02 7.03 11.59
C ARG A 158 -15.47 7.49 11.56
N TYR A 159 -16.22 7.10 10.54
CA TYR A 159 -17.64 7.40 10.46
C TYR A 159 -18.42 6.84 11.66
N ILE A 160 -18.25 5.57 12.01
CA ILE A 160 -18.96 4.96 13.14
C ILE A 160 -18.52 5.59 14.47
N MET A 161 -17.23 5.88 14.65
CA MET A 161 -16.73 6.56 15.85
C MET A 161 -17.37 7.94 16.06
N ILE A 162 -17.53 8.72 14.99
CA ILE A 162 -18.03 10.11 15.04
C ILE A 162 -19.57 10.17 15.06
N ALA A 163 -20.22 9.38 14.21
CA ALA A 163 -21.67 9.46 14.00
C ALA A 163 -22.46 8.50 14.90
N HIS A 164 -21.86 7.38 15.31
CA HIS A 164 -22.55 6.26 15.96
C HIS A 164 -21.74 5.69 17.13
N HIS A 165 -21.26 6.55 18.03
CA HIS A 165 -20.39 6.16 19.15
C HIS A 165 -20.96 5.02 20.01
N ALA A 166 -22.30 4.95 20.19
CA ALA A 166 -22.96 3.93 21.02
C ALA A 166 -22.75 2.49 20.52
N ILE A 167 -22.62 2.28 19.20
CA ILE A 167 -22.41 0.94 18.62
C ILE A 167 -20.92 0.62 18.40
N TYR A 168 -20.04 1.62 18.50
CA TYR A 168 -18.61 1.48 18.16
C TYR A 168 -17.95 0.32 18.92
N GLY A 169 -18.17 0.22 20.24
CA GLY A 169 -17.60 -0.84 21.07
C GLY A 169 -18.14 -2.25 20.77
N ARG A 170 -19.33 -2.35 20.15
CA ARG A 170 -19.91 -3.63 19.73
C ARG A 170 -19.35 -4.11 18.40
N VAL A 171 -19.16 -3.19 17.46
CA VAL A 171 -18.66 -3.47 16.10
C VAL A 171 -17.16 -3.75 16.12
N TYR A 172 -16.37 -2.92 16.80
CA TYR A 172 -14.91 -2.99 16.74
C TYR A 172 -14.28 -3.76 17.89
N LYS A 173 -14.75 -4.99 18.10
CA LYS A 173 -14.08 -5.97 18.97
C LYS A 173 -12.91 -6.60 18.22
N LYS A 174 -11.88 -7.06 18.95
CA LYS A 174 -10.63 -7.62 18.36
C LYS A 174 -10.89 -8.70 17.30
N TYR A 175 -11.80 -9.63 17.57
CA TYR A 175 -12.12 -10.72 16.63
C TYR A 175 -12.84 -10.21 15.36
N TRP A 176 -13.77 -9.25 15.49
CA TRP A 176 -14.42 -8.62 14.33
C TRP A 176 -13.43 -7.80 13.50
N ILE A 177 -12.51 -7.09 14.13
CA ILE A 177 -11.44 -6.36 13.42
C ILE A 177 -10.60 -7.34 12.60
N ALA A 178 -10.19 -8.46 13.19
CA ALA A 178 -9.45 -9.50 12.48
C ALA A 178 -10.27 -10.07 11.30
N ALA A 179 -11.56 -10.36 11.52
CA ALA A 179 -12.46 -10.83 10.46
C ALA A 179 -12.61 -9.82 9.31
N MET A 180 -12.72 -8.51 9.63
CA MET A 180 -12.77 -7.44 8.62
C MET A 180 -11.48 -7.34 7.81
N ILE A 181 -10.32 -7.48 8.46
CA ILE A 181 -9.02 -7.51 7.76
C ILE A 181 -8.95 -8.73 6.84
N ILE A 182 -9.25 -9.92 7.35
CA ILE A 182 -9.26 -11.17 6.55
C ILE A 182 -10.21 -11.01 5.36
N PHE A 183 -11.39 -10.42 5.56
CA PHE A 183 -12.33 -10.13 4.49
C PHE A 183 -11.70 -9.23 3.40
N CYS A 184 -11.00 -8.16 3.76
CA CYS A 184 -10.33 -7.30 2.76
C CYS A 184 -9.36 -8.09 1.86
N TRP A 185 -8.56 -8.98 2.46
CA TRP A 185 -7.60 -9.83 1.73
C TRP A 185 -8.30 -10.87 0.86
N VAL A 186 -9.19 -11.66 1.47
CA VAL A 186 -9.90 -12.75 0.79
C VAL A 186 -10.80 -12.21 -0.31
N PHE A 187 -11.51 -11.09 -0.09
CA PHE A 187 -12.34 -10.48 -1.11
C PHE A 187 -11.49 -9.95 -2.28
N SER A 188 -10.40 -9.23 -2.01
CA SER A 188 -9.57 -8.64 -3.08
C SER A 188 -8.92 -9.70 -3.98
N TYR A 189 -8.31 -10.74 -3.39
CA TYR A 189 -7.71 -11.83 -4.16
C TYR A 189 -8.75 -12.81 -4.70
N GLY A 190 -9.81 -13.08 -3.93
CA GLY A 190 -10.88 -14.00 -4.30
C GLY A 190 -11.63 -13.57 -5.55
N MET A 191 -11.87 -12.27 -5.73
CA MET A 191 -12.52 -11.73 -6.93
C MET A 191 -11.72 -11.99 -8.21
N GLN A 192 -10.41 -12.22 -8.12
CA GLN A 192 -9.54 -12.52 -9.25
C GLN A 192 -9.45 -14.02 -9.59
N ILE A 193 -9.97 -14.90 -8.73
CA ILE A 193 -9.93 -16.36 -8.95
C ILE A 193 -10.52 -16.77 -10.30
N PRO A 194 -11.68 -16.24 -10.78
CA PRO A 194 -12.21 -16.60 -12.09
C PRO A 194 -11.26 -16.28 -13.26
N THR A 195 -10.47 -15.21 -13.14
CA THR A 195 -9.45 -14.82 -14.13
C THR A 195 -8.18 -15.67 -13.99
N LEU A 196 -7.80 -16.01 -12.75
CA LEU A 196 -6.69 -16.92 -12.47
C LEU A 196 -6.95 -18.32 -13.05
N LEU A 197 -8.18 -18.82 -12.92
CA LEU A 197 -8.63 -20.11 -13.47
C LEU A 197 -8.98 -20.05 -14.96
N LYS A 198 -8.79 -18.90 -15.62
CA LYS A 198 -9.10 -18.67 -17.05
C LYS A 198 -10.57 -18.94 -17.43
N VAL A 199 -11.49 -18.86 -16.46
CA VAL A 199 -12.94 -19.02 -16.67
C VAL A 199 -13.56 -17.74 -17.20
N TRP A 200 -13.04 -16.58 -16.79
CA TRP A 200 -13.51 -15.26 -17.23
C TRP A 200 -12.35 -14.27 -17.37
N GLY A 201 -11.85 -14.13 -18.61
CA GLY A 201 -10.58 -13.47 -18.90
C GLY A 201 -9.37 -14.29 -18.44
N LYS A 202 -8.16 -13.80 -18.74
CA LYS A 202 -6.90 -14.44 -18.34
C LYS A 202 -5.83 -13.40 -18.00
N PHE A 203 -4.88 -13.78 -17.13
CA PHE A 203 -3.61 -13.08 -16.99
C PHE A 203 -2.69 -13.52 -18.13
N ASP A 204 -2.25 -12.56 -18.93
CA ASP A 204 -1.40 -12.81 -20.10
C ASP A 204 -0.64 -11.54 -20.49
N TYR A 205 0.33 -11.67 -21.40
CA TYR A 205 1.08 -10.56 -21.95
C TYR A 205 0.20 -9.68 -22.85
N ASP A 206 0.17 -8.39 -22.57
CA ASP A 206 -0.46 -7.35 -23.39
C ASP A 206 0.64 -6.68 -24.23
N PRO A 207 0.68 -6.90 -25.56
CA PRO A 207 1.73 -6.38 -26.42
C PRO A 207 1.65 -4.86 -26.62
N ASN A 208 0.47 -4.25 -26.44
CA ASN A 208 0.34 -2.79 -26.52
C ASN A 208 0.96 -2.16 -25.28
N LEU A 209 0.65 -2.70 -24.10
CA LEU A 209 1.16 -2.21 -22.83
C LEU A 209 2.54 -2.77 -22.48
N GLU A 210 3.13 -3.64 -23.31
CA GLU A 210 4.37 -4.40 -23.09
C GLU A 210 4.47 -5.03 -21.69
N THR A 211 3.37 -5.55 -21.17
CA THR A 211 3.29 -6.06 -19.78
C THR A 211 2.24 -7.13 -19.60
N CYS A 212 2.43 -7.96 -18.59
CA CYS A 212 1.40 -8.88 -18.17
C CYS A 212 0.25 -8.14 -17.48
N SER A 213 -0.96 -8.37 -17.96
CA SER A 213 -2.20 -7.73 -17.49
C SER A 213 -3.39 -8.69 -17.63
N ILE A 214 -4.58 -8.21 -17.31
CA ILE A 214 -5.83 -8.91 -17.59
C ILE A 214 -6.21 -8.62 -19.04
N VAL A 215 -6.25 -9.68 -19.85
CA VAL A 215 -6.63 -9.65 -21.26
C VAL A 215 -7.90 -10.47 -21.50
N LYS A 216 -8.41 -10.43 -22.74
CA LYS A 216 -9.58 -11.22 -23.15
C LYS A 216 -9.22 -12.71 -23.23
N ASP A 217 -10.18 -13.57 -22.87
CA ASP A 217 -10.08 -15.01 -23.10
C ASP A 217 -10.41 -15.39 -24.56
N SER A 218 -10.35 -16.69 -24.88
CA SER A 218 -10.63 -17.23 -26.22
C SER A 218 -12.04 -16.93 -26.73
N TYR A 219 -12.98 -16.58 -25.83
CA TYR A 219 -14.36 -16.21 -26.16
C TYR A 219 -14.55 -14.69 -26.23
N GLY A 220 -13.45 -13.91 -26.17
CA GLY A 220 -13.48 -12.44 -26.18
C GLY A 220 -13.95 -11.81 -24.87
N ARG A 221 -14.14 -12.57 -23.80
CA ARG A 221 -14.64 -12.07 -22.50
C ARG A 221 -13.49 -11.58 -21.63
N THR A 222 -13.74 -10.59 -20.78
CA THR A 222 -12.77 -10.06 -19.81
C THR A 222 -13.44 -9.68 -18.50
N SER A 223 -12.76 -9.93 -17.39
CA SER A 223 -13.19 -9.53 -16.04
C SER A 223 -12.79 -8.11 -15.66
N LYS A 224 -11.98 -7.43 -16.49
CA LYS A 224 -11.31 -6.15 -16.17
C LYS A 224 -12.29 -5.08 -15.69
N THR A 225 -13.41 -4.89 -16.40
CA THR A 225 -14.45 -3.91 -16.03
C THR A 225 -15.14 -4.28 -14.72
N PHE A 226 -15.47 -5.56 -14.53
CA PHE A 226 -16.11 -6.03 -13.30
C PHE A 226 -15.21 -5.83 -12.08
N LEU A 227 -13.93 -6.19 -12.19
CA LEU A 227 -12.93 -5.97 -11.15
C LEU A 227 -12.71 -4.49 -10.85
N PHE A 228 -12.74 -3.63 -11.85
CA PHE A 228 -12.69 -2.18 -11.65
C PHE A 228 -13.92 -1.67 -10.88
N VAL A 229 -15.14 -2.09 -11.26
CA VAL A 229 -16.35 -1.66 -10.57
C VAL A 229 -16.37 -2.14 -9.12
N MET A 230 -16.12 -3.43 -8.90
CA MET A 230 -16.21 -4.05 -7.58
C MET A 230 -15.03 -3.71 -6.67
N GLY A 231 -13.81 -3.71 -7.23
CA GLY A 231 -12.56 -3.52 -6.50
C GLY A 231 -12.13 -2.07 -6.37
N PHE A 232 -12.67 -1.15 -7.18
CA PHE A 232 -12.31 0.28 -7.14
C PHE A 232 -13.54 1.18 -6.97
N LEU A 233 -14.50 1.16 -7.89
CA LEU A 233 -15.60 2.14 -7.90
C LEU A 233 -16.50 2.04 -6.66
N ILE A 234 -16.92 0.83 -6.28
CA ILE A 234 -17.76 0.62 -5.09
C ILE A 234 -17.06 1.07 -3.80
N PRO A 235 -15.81 0.63 -3.49
CA PRO A 235 -15.07 1.16 -2.36
C PRO A 235 -14.95 2.69 -2.35
N CYS A 236 -14.68 3.32 -3.51
CA CYS A 236 -14.63 4.78 -3.62
C CYS A 236 -15.97 5.44 -3.28
N VAL A 237 -17.09 4.92 -3.78
CA VAL A 237 -18.44 5.43 -3.46
C VAL A 237 -18.73 5.30 -1.96
N VAL A 238 -18.36 4.17 -1.35
CA VAL A 238 -18.50 3.97 0.11
C VAL A 238 -17.68 5.00 0.88
N ILE A 239 -16.42 5.23 0.50
CA ILE A 239 -15.55 6.22 1.15
C ILE A 239 -16.15 7.64 1.04
N VAL A 240 -16.55 8.04 -0.16
CA VAL A 240 -17.16 9.36 -0.41
C VAL A 240 -18.46 9.52 0.39
N GLY A 241 -19.32 8.50 0.40
CA GLY A 241 -20.56 8.49 1.18
C GLY A 241 -20.31 8.61 2.69
N CYS A 242 -19.33 7.89 3.22
CA CYS A 242 -18.90 8.01 4.62
C CYS A 242 -18.41 9.42 4.94
N TYR A 243 -17.57 10.02 4.09
CA TYR A 243 -17.10 11.39 4.30
C TYR A 243 -18.23 12.41 4.25
N ALA A 244 -19.12 12.32 3.25
CA ALA A 244 -20.28 13.20 3.17
C ALA A 244 -21.11 13.16 4.46
N LYS A 245 -21.34 11.96 5.01
CA LYS A 245 -22.04 11.80 6.30
C LYS A 245 -21.23 12.33 7.49
N ILE A 246 -19.92 12.15 7.53
CA ILE A 246 -19.06 12.73 8.58
C ILE A 246 -19.17 14.26 8.55
N PHE A 247 -18.99 14.89 7.39
CA PHE A 247 -19.10 16.34 7.23
C PHE A 247 -20.47 16.86 7.66
N TRP A 248 -21.54 16.15 7.28
CA TRP A 248 -22.91 16.48 7.68
C TRP A 248 -23.11 16.42 9.20
N VAL A 249 -22.68 15.34 9.85
CA VAL A 249 -22.82 15.16 11.32
C VAL A 249 -22.06 16.25 12.07
N VAL A 250 -20.85 16.57 11.63
CA VAL A 250 -20.02 17.62 12.24
C VAL A 250 -20.68 18.99 12.11
N HIS A 251 -21.10 19.40 10.91
CA HIS A 251 -21.78 20.69 10.70
C HIS A 251 -23.10 20.80 11.47
N LYS A 252 -23.88 19.71 11.53
CA LYS A 252 -25.12 19.66 12.32
C LYS A 252 -24.83 19.76 13.83
N SER A 253 -23.72 19.18 14.31
CA SER A 253 -23.32 19.31 15.71
C SER A 253 -22.91 20.74 16.07
N GLU A 254 -22.13 21.40 15.22
CA GLU A 254 -21.71 22.80 15.41
C GLU A 254 -22.89 23.76 15.35
N SER A 255 -23.81 23.56 14.40
CA SER A 255 -25.03 24.37 14.29
C SER A 255 -25.93 24.26 15.51
N ARG A 256 -26.04 23.07 16.11
CA ARG A 256 -26.79 22.86 17.36
C ARG A 256 -26.12 23.55 18.55
N MET A 257 -24.80 23.46 18.67
CA MET A 257 -24.05 24.16 19.72
C MET A 257 -24.18 25.67 19.58
N ARG A 258 -24.13 26.22 18.37
CA ARG A 258 -24.33 27.66 18.10
C ARG A 258 -25.72 28.16 18.46
N LYS A 259 -26.77 27.35 18.21
CA LYS A 259 -28.16 27.70 18.57
C LYS A 259 -28.42 27.66 20.08
N HIS A 260 -27.72 26.80 20.83
CA HIS A 260 -27.81 26.73 22.29
C HIS A 260 -26.82 27.66 23.00
N ALA A 261 -25.85 28.22 22.27
CA ALA A 261 -24.95 29.28 22.75
C ALA A 261 -25.57 30.68 22.63
N GLY A 262 -26.88 30.80 22.88
CA GLY A 262 -27.51 32.09 23.18
C GLY A 262 -26.87 32.75 24.41
N PRO A 263 -27.32 33.95 24.85
CA PRO A 263 -26.64 34.74 25.89
C PRO A 263 -26.76 34.11 27.30
N THR A 264 -26.27 32.89 27.49
CA THR A 264 -26.04 32.30 28.80
C THR A 264 -24.82 32.98 29.41
N ILE A 265 -25.07 33.70 30.49
CA ILE A 265 -24.08 34.25 31.42
C ILE A 265 -23.01 33.18 31.66
N LYS A 266 -21.78 33.45 31.21
CA LYS A 266 -20.65 32.55 31.41
C LYS A 266 -20.41 32.42 32.91
N SER A 267 -20.85 31.31 33.52
CA SER A 267 -20.47 31.00 34.89
C SER A 267 -18.94 30.93 34.97
N PRO A 268 -18.28 31.68 35.86
CA PRO A 268 -16.81 31.73 35.96
C PRO A 268 -16.15 30.39 36.32
N HIS A 269 -16.94 29.37 36.70
CA HIS A 269 -16.44 28.16 37.33
C HIS A 269 -16.25 26.93 36.42
N THR A 270 -16.34 27.06 35.09
CA THR A 270 -16.03 25.93 34.18
C THR A 270 -15.18 26.21 32.92
N PRO A 271 -14.16 27.11 32.92
CA PRO A 271 -13.38 27.40 31.70
C PRO A 271 -12.60 26.18 31.15
N GLY A 272 -12.23 25.23 32.01
CA GLY A 272 -11.36 24.11 31.65
C GLY A 272 -12.03 23.00 30.84
N ARG A 273 -13.36 22.81 30.97
CA ARG A 273 -14.08 21.70 30.34
C ARG A 273 -14.29 21.94 28.84
N ASP A 274 -14.67 23.16 28.46
CA ASP A 274 -14.87 23.56 27.06
C ASP A 274 -13.55 23.51 26.27
N ILE A 275 -12.44 23.97 26.88
CA ILE A 275 -11.12 23.95 26.23
C ILE A 275 -10.65 22.50 25.98
N LYS A 276 -10.90 21.58 26.92
CA LYS A 276 -10.52 20.16 26.77
C LYS A 276 -11.36 19.48 25.68
N GLU A 277 -12.66 19.76 25.62
CA GLU A 277 -13.56 19.21 24.61
C GLU A 277 -13.24 19.73 23.20
N ILE A 278 -12.95 21.05 23.06
CA ILE A 278 -12.50 21.65 21.81
C ILE A 278 -11.17 21.04 21.34
N LYS A 279 -10.20 20.85 22.26
CA LYS A 279 -8.92 20.20 21.94
C LYS A 279 -9.12 18.75 21.47
N GLN A 280 -10.04 18.00 22.09
CA GLN A 280 -10.35 16.62 21.70
C GLN A 280 -10.98 16.57 20.29
N LYS A 281 -12.02 17.37 20.02
CA LYS A 281 -12.65 17.47 18.68
C LYS A 281 -11.62 17.81 17.60
N ARG A 282 -10.70 18.75 17.89
CA ARG A 282 -9.63 19.13 16.95
C ARG A 282 -8.63 18.00 16.69
N SER A 283 -8.34 17.18 17.70
CA SER A 283 -7.46 16.01 17.56
C SER A 283 -8.09 14.92 16.68
N GLU A 284 -9.37 14.60 16.92
CA GLU A 284 -10.12 13.62 16.13
C GLU A 284 -10.30 14.06 14.67
N TRP A 285 -10.53 15.37 14.46
CA TRP A 285 -10.62 15.96 13.11
C TRP A 285 -9.30 15.84 12.33
N ARG A 286 -8.15 16.01 12.99
CA ARG A 286 -6.83 15.84 12.34
C ARG A 286 -6.65 14.42 11.80
N ILE A 287 -7.06 13.40 12.56
CA ILE A 287 -6.97 12.00 12.12
C ILE A 287 -7.91 11.76 10.95
N THR A 288 -9.14 12.27 11.00
CA THR A 288 -10.11 12.16 9.91
C THR A 288 -9.60 12.82 8.62
N LYS A 289 -8.99 14.02 8.74
CA LYS A 289 -8.33 14.72 7.64
C LYS A 289 -7.16 13.92 7.07
N MET A 290 -6.35 13.28 7.92
CA MET A 290 -5.27 12.40 7.47
C MET A 290 -5.80 11.25 6.61
N VAL A 291 -6.85 10.57 7.05
CA VAL A 291 -7.48 9.48 6.27
C VAL A 291 -8.01 9.99 4.93
N LEU A 292 -8.55 11.21 4.89
CA LEU A 292 -9.04 11.81 3.65
C LEU A 292 -7.89 12.07 2.68
N VAL A 293 -6.76 12.58 3.18
CA VAL A 293 -5.55 12.77 2.37
C VAL A 293 -5.03 11.45 1.84
N ILE A 294 -5.04 10.37 2.63
CA ILE A 294 -4.66 9.02 2.15
C ILE A 294 -5.56 8.59 0.98
N PHE A 295 -6.87 8.76 1.11
CA PHE A 295 -7.80 8.43 0.04
C PHE A 295 -7.58 9.28 -1.22
N LEU A 296 -7.43 10.59 -1.08
CA LEU A 296 -7.17 11.49 -2.21
C LEU A 296 -5.83 11.17 -2.88
N SER A 297 -4.79 10.85 -2.11
CA SER A 297 -3.51 10.39 -2.64
C SER A 297 -3.65 9.08 -3.41
N PHE A 298 -4.43 8.12 -2.90
CA PHE A 298 -4.73 6.88 -3.63
C PHE A 298 -5.39 7.16 -4.99
N LEU A 299 -6.40 8.04 -5.03
CA LEU A 299 -7.05 8.45 -6.29
C LEU A 299 -6.07 9.14 -7.24
N ALA A 300 -5.28 10.09 -6.75
CA ALA A 300 -4.29 10.82 -7.54
C ALA A 300 -3.20 9.91 -8.12
N CYS A 301 -2.87 8.82 -7.40
CA CYS A 301 -1.87 7.85 -7.86
C CYS A 301 -2.46 6.80 -8.81
N TYR A 302 -3.70 6.36 -8.59
CA TYR A 302 -4.30 5.24 -9.34
C TYR A 302 -5.09 5.68 -10.58
N LEU A 303 -5.86 6.77 -10.50
CA LEU A 303 -6.73 7.21 -11.60
C LEU A 303 -5.97 7.51 -12.90
N PRO A 304 -4.80 8.18 -12.89
CA PRO A 304 -4.11 8.54 -14.13
C PRO A 304 -3.85 7.34 -15.03
N ILE A 305 -3.32 6.23 -14.49
CA ILE A 305 -3.05 5.04 -15.30
C ILE A 305 -4.34 4.38 -15.79
N THR A 306 -5.42 4.41 -15.02
CA THR A 306 -6.71 3.86 -15.47
C THR A 306 -7.30 4.67 -16.61
N ILE A 307 -7.21 6.00 -16.55
CA ILE A 307 -7.71 6.90 -17.60
C ILE A 307 -6.88 6.71 -18.86
N VAL A 308 -5.55 6.73 -18.75
CA VAL A 308 -4.64 6.60 -19.89
C VAL A 308 -4.84 5.27 -20.61
N LYS A 309 -5.04 4.16 -19.89
CA LYS A 309 -5.32 2.85 -20.50
C LYS A 309 -6.60 2.79 -21.32
N VAL A 310 -7.61 3.59 -20.95
CA VAL A 310 -8.90 3.63 -21.66
C VAL A 310 -8.85 4.65 -22.80
N ALA A 311 -8.22 5.80 -22.59
CA ALA A 311 -8.14 6.88 -23.55
C ALA A 311 -7.11 6.63 -24.67
N ASP A 312 -6.05 5.88 -24.39
CA ASP A 312 -4.96 5.61 -25.33
C ASP A 312 -4.58 4.10 -25.34
N PRO A 313 -5.47 3.23 -25.85
CA PRO A 313 -5.25 1.78 -25.86
C PRO A 313 -4.12 1.34 -26.80
N GLU A 314 -3.78 2.16 -27.80
CA GLU A 314 -2.70 1.90 -28.76
C GLU A 314 -1.35 2.49 -28.33
N VAL A 315 -1.29 3.15 -27.16
CA VAL A 315 -0.07 3.73 -26.60
C VAL A 315 0.58 4.74 -27.57
N ARG A 316 -0.22 5.66 -28.11
CA ARG A 316 0.26 6.80 -28.91
C ARG A 316 1.08 7.79 -28.08
N TYR A 317 0.79 7.86 -26.77
CA TYR A 317 1.49 8.73 -25.82
C TYR A 317 2.19 7.90 -24.72
N PRO A 318 3.32 7.23 -25.03
CA PRO A 318 3.99 6.33 -24.09
C PRO A 318 4.44 7.01 -22.79
N ALA A 319 4.77 8.30 -22.84
CA ALA A 319 5.12 9.09 -21.65
C ALA A 319 3.97 9.16 -20.62
N CYS A 320 2.73 9.28 -21.07
CA CYS A 320 1.55 9.31 -20.20
C CYS A 320 1.34 7.96 -19.50
N HIS A 321 1.56 6.85 -20.21
CA HIS A 321 1.49 5.51 -19.64
C HIS A 321 2.57 5.30 -18.58
N VAL A 322 3.82 5.67 -18.90
CA VAL A 322 4.94 5.57 -17.95
C VAL A 322 4.69 6.41 -16.70
N LEU A 323 4.29 7.67 -16.85
CA LEU A 323 3.96 8.53 -15.71
C LEU A 323 2.82 7.94 -14.88
N GLY A 324 1.78 7.41 -15.52
CA GLY A 324 0.69 6.73 -14.83
C GLY A 324 1.17 5.52 -14.02
N TYR A 325 2.07 4.69 -14.57
CA TYR A 325 2.67 3.57 -13.85
C TYR A 325 3.54 4.03 -12.68
N LEU A 326 4.35 5.08 -12.84
CA LEU A 326 5.15 5.65 -11.76
C LEU A 326 4.28 6.19 -10.62
N LEU A 327 3.16 6.84 -10.94
CA LEU A 327 2.19 7.28 -9.95
C LEU A 327 1.55 6.08 -9.23
N LEU A 328 1.17 5.02 -9.96
CA LEU A 328 0.69 3.78 -9.37
C LEU A 328 1.71 3.19 -8.38
N TYR A 329 2.99 3.17 -8.73
CA TYR A 329 4.04 2.67 -7.84
C TYR A 329 4.23 3.60 -6.64
N PHE A 330 4.18 4.92 -6.83
CA PHE A 330 4.30 5.88 -5.73
C PHE A 330 3.20 5.72 -4.67
N ALA A 331 2.03 5.18 -5.05
CA ALA A 331 0.96 4.84 -4.10
C ALA A 331 1.43 3.92 -2.96
N SER A 332 2.43 3.05 -3.20
CA SER A 332 2.91 2.11 -2.20
C SER A 332 3.83 2.76 -1.15
N CYS A 333 4.38 3.95 -1.40
CA CYS A 333 5.33 4.60 -0.47
C CYS A 333 4.83 5.96 0.07
N VAL A 334 3.75 6.51 -0.48
CA VAL A 334 3.18 7.79 -0.04
C VAL A 334 2.56 7.72 1.38
N ASN A 335 2.05 6.57 1.80
CA ASN A 335 1.32 6.41 3.05
C ASN A 335 2.18 6.74 4.30
N PRO A 336 3.38 6.16 4.50
CA PRO A 336 4.31 6.57 5.56
C PRO A 336 4.63 8.07 5.57
N ILE A 337 4.79 8.70 4.39
CA ILE A 337 5.07 10.14 4.28
C ILE A 337 3.89 10.94 4.85
N ILE A 338 2.65 10.58 4.47
CA ILE A 338 1.44 11.22 5.00
C ILE A 338 1.36 11.09 6.53
N TYR A 339 1.67 9.91 7.07
CA TYR A 339 1.67 9.65 8.51
C TYR A 339 2.64 10.56 9.28
N VAL A 340 3.87 10.70 8.77
CA VAL A 340 4.89 11.58 9.36
C VAL A 340 4.44 13.05 9.31
N ILE A 341 3.89 13.51 8.19
CA ILE A 341 3.48 14.91 8.03
C ILE A 341 2.27 15.24 8.92
N MET A 342 1.27 14.36 8.97
CA MET A 342 -0.06 14.71 9.48
C MET A 342 -0.34 14.21 10.91
N ASN A 343 0.44 13.27 11.45
CA ASN A 343 0.14 12.67 12.76
C ASN A 343 1.31 12.77 13.75
N LYS A 344 1.19 13.68 14.73
CA LYS A 344 2.19 13.88 15.79
C LYS A 344 2.43 12.62 16.62
N GLN A 345 1.40 11.83 16.92
CA GLN A 345 1.55 10.60 17.70
C GLN A 345 2.32 9.54 16.91
N TYR A 346 2.11 9.48 15.59
CA TYR A 346 2.86 8.57 14.73
C TYR A 346 4.32 8.99 14.61
N ARG A 347 4.61 10.30 14.48
CA ARG A 347 5.99 10.81 14.59
C ARG A 347 6.69 10.40 15.87
N GLN A 348 6.00 10.44 17.01
CA GLN A 348 6.57 9.99 18.29
C GLN A 348 6.84 8.48 18.29
N ALA A 349 5.94 7.68 17.71
CA ALA A 349 6.16 6.24 17.55
C ALA A 349 7.34 5.95 16.61
N TYR A 350 7.46 6.66 15.49
CA TYR A 350 8.60 6.56 14.57
C TYR A 350 9.92 6.93 15.24
N ALA A 351 9.95 8.06 15.97
CA ALA A 351 11.14 8.47 16.72
C ALA A 351 11.54 7.44 17.78
N GLY A 352 10.57 6.82 18.47
CA GLY A 352 10.85 5.74 19.42
C GLY A 352 11.21 4.40 18.76
N ALA A 353 10.88 4.19 17.49
CA ALA A 353 11.26 3.00 16.74
C ALA A 353 12.67 3.10 16.14
N ILE A 354 13.05 4.30 15.66
CA ILE A 354 14.37 4.60 15.10
C ILE A 354 15.38 4.89 16.21
N GLY A 355 14.99 5.68 17.21
CA GLY A 355 15.75 5.86 18.44
C GLY A 355 15.56 4.65 19.34
N CYS A 356 16.40 3.64 19.17
CA CYS A 356 16.48 2.49 20.08
C CYS A 356 16.45 2.94 21.55
N SER A 357 15.74 2.19 22.38
CA SER A 357 15.56 2.31 23.83
C SER A 357 16.83 2.53 24.67
N TRP A 358 17.44 3.71 24.62
CA TRP A 358 18.50 4.09 25.59
C TRP A 358 18.05 5.07 26.66
N VAL A 359 16.78 5.51 26.66
CA VAL A 359 16.25 6.34 27.75
C VAL A 359 14.81 5.95 28.08
N ARG A 360 14.68 5.14 29.14
CA ARG A 360 13.53 5.03 30.05
C ARG A 360 12.25 4.40 29.49
N VAL A 361 12.18 3.06 29.57
CA VAL A 361 10.99 2.43 30.16
C VAL A 361 11.11 2.59 31.69
N SER A 362 10.92 3.81 32.16
CA SER A 362 10.49 4.07 33.53
C SER A 362 8.97 4.07 33.51
N LEU A 363 8.38 2.88 33.41
CA LEU A 363 7.01 2.63 33.81
C LEU A 363 7.07 1.60 34.92
N THR A 364 7.27 2.11 36.12
CA THR A 364 6.87 1.44 37.36
C THR A 364 5.44 0.92 37.22
N PRO A 365 5.18 -0.36 37.53
CA PRO A 365 3.85 -0.79 37.91
C PRO A 365 3.56 -0.23 39.30
N TYR A 366 2.39 0.35 39.45
CA TYR A 366 1.81 0.80 40.71
C TYR A 366 1.67 -0.39 41.69
N GLY A 367 2.22 -0.24 42.90
CA GLY A 367 1.75 -0.94 44.11
C GLY A 367 2.46 -2.25 44.49
N SER A 368 3.60 -2.15 45.18
CA SER A 368 4.01 -3.14 46.18
C SER A 368 4.44 -2.40 47.44
N SER A 369 3.65 -2.57 48.48
CA SER A 369 3.90 -2.12 49.84
C SER A 369 5.12 -2.85 50.42
N ALA A 370 6.09 -2.11 50.95
CA ALA A 370 6.92 -2.56 52.07
C ALA A 370 7.34 -1.32 52.90
N PRO A 371 7.30 -1.39 54.24
CA PRO A 371 7.36 -0.22 55.12
C PRO A 371 8.79 0.08 55.62
N GLY A 372 9.06 1.33 55.98
CA GLY A 372 10.11 1.66 56.95
C GLY A 372 10.81 3.01 56.74
N GLY A 373 10.81 3.84 57.78
CA GLY A 373 11.79 4.93 57.98
C GLY A 373 11.24 6.33 57.76
N GLY A 374 10.77 6.96 58.84
CA GLY A 374 10.06 8.24 58.81
C GLY A 374 10.94 9.48 58.66
N LEU A 375 10.26 10.62 58.49
CA LEU A 375 10.51 11.85 59.25
C LEU A 375 9.26 12.73 59.13
N GLN A 376 8.81 13.22 60.28
CA GLN A 376 7.67 14.12 60.47
C GLN A 376 7.91 15.49 59.82
N VAL A 377 6.87 16.10 59.21
CA VAL A 377 6.46 17.50 59.48
C VAL A 377 4.95 17.66 59.17
N GLN A 378 4.19 17.66 60.25
CA GLN A 378 2.98 18.43 60.60
C GLN A 378 2.43 19.48 59.61
N GLN A 379 1.13 19.39 59.29
CA GLN A 379 0.17 20.48 59.53
C GLN A 379 -1.29 20.05 59.36
N ASP A 380 -2.09 20.55 60.30
CA ASP A 380 -3.45 20.20 60.67
C ASP A 380 -4.56 20.59 59.68
N PHE A 381 -5.70 19.90 59.86
CA PHE A 381 -7.08 20.42 60.01
C PHE A 381 -8.16 19.78 59.13
N ALA A 382 -9.27 19.49 59.83
CA ALA A 382 -10.67 19.38 59.42
C ALA A 382 -11.24 17.97 59.15
N GLN A 383 -11.93 17.52 60.21
CA GLN A 383 -13.01 16.53 60.23
C GLN A 383 -14.07 16.76 59.13
N GLY A 384 -14.57 15.66 58.57
CA GLY A 384 -15.76 15.60 57.74
C GLY A 384 -16.19 14.15 57.53
N ASN A 385 -17.26 13.77 58.19
CA ASN A 385 -17.76 12.41 58.45
C ASN A 385 -18.57 11.83 57.26
N PHE A 386 -18.64 10.48 57.18
CA PHE A 386 -19.67 9.66 56.49
C PHE A 386 -19.74 9.78 54.93
N GLU A 387 -19.67 8.75 54.08
CA GLU A 387 -20.42 7.49 54.06
C GLU A 387 -19.88 6.50 53.00
N HIS A 388 -20.08 5.21 53.27
CA HIS A 388 -19.87 4.06 52.40
C HIS A 388 -20.71 4.11 51.10
N ARG A 389 -20.12 3.78 49.94
CA ARG A 389 -20.74 2.89 48.93
C ARG A 389 -19.79 2.41 47.84
N HIS A 390 -19.51 1.11 47.90
CA HIS A 390 -19.22 0.14 46.83
C HIS A 390 -18.52 0.59 45.54
N VAL A 391 -17.21 0.32 45.49
CA VAL A 391 -16.46 0.04 44.27
C VAL A 391 -16.77 -1.41 43.85
N VAL A 392 -17.50 -1.60 42.74
CA VAL A 392 -17.52 -2.88 42.03
C VAL A 392 -16.35 -2.88 41.05
N THR A 393 -15.28 -3.52 41.47
CA THR A 393 -14.17 -3.95 40.62
C THR A 393 -14.66 -5.11 39.75
N LEU A 394 -14.69 -4.93 38.43
CA LEU A 394 -14.76 -6.05 37.49
C LEU A 394 -13.46 -6.12 36.69
N THR A 395 -12.62 -7.00 37.21
CA THR A 395 -11.39 -7.56 36.69
C THR A 395 -11.67 -8.39 35.43
N LYS A 396 -10.73 -8.37 34.47
CA LYS A 396 -10.49 -9.36 33.39
C LYS A 396 -11.59 -9.58 32.34
N LEU A 397 -11.36 -9.05 31.13
CA LEU A 397 -11.31 -9.78 29.84
C LEU A 397 -10.94 -8.85 28.67
#